data_AF-A0A2J8AAY4-F1
#
_entry.id   AF-A0A2J8AAY4-F1
#
_cell.length_a   1.000
_cell.length_b   1.000
_cell.length_c   1.000
_cell.angle_alpha   90.00
_cell.angle_beta   90.00
_cell.angle_gamma   90.00
#
_symmetry.space_group_name_H-M   'P 1'
#
loop_
_entity.id
_entity.type
_entity.pdbx_description
1 polymer ?
#
loop_
_entity_poly.entity_id
_entity_poly.type
_entity_poly.pdbx_seq_one_letter_code
_entity_poly.pdbx_strand_id
1 'polypeptide(L)'
;MRVGLKPPASASRLKQDANVLVAVTGAPSDADLCALLLQHFGLDASDHMPSTSAPSRSQPAGRAGGRAASAAGPADGGDAPATVEAFVELNRRLIEMEREAEVAQAEEETSLYSPETAQARGRTLLNLRVDNIEGGLLGRTLLTLVSNKGYGAGGPPVELPPHKFGPHDVVALRPNRGPADGPAVVSGVIYRIRDTSVVVAIDEAPDEGLDQPLRLEKLANEVTYQRLRGTLDSLLRVTAGTAFISDGRLLPGAAVVDVVFGRREARFAAAPPEVQAFNRGLDQSQLSAVSLALSSQDVALVHGPPGTGKTTAVVEIILQEVARGSRVLAAAASNIAVDNLVERLVRADPKLKLVRMGHPARLLPAVLDSSLEAHVLRSDNSALARDCRAEIKDINCKLLKLGPRDRAERRGLRGDLRRLGKEERKRQEAAVAEVIRGSRVVCCTLTGVAHRQLEAQLFDVAVVDEAAQALEAATWGALLRARRAVLAGDHLQLPPTVVSEEAARLNIGIITPYNGQVALLKELRPERMGGALEISSVDGFQGREKEAIIISAVRSNDAGVVGFLSDRRRMNVAVTRARRHCALVCDSETVSHDPFLKRLVEYFSANGEYASAAELVPDA
;
A
#
# COMPACT_ATOMS: atom_id res chain seq x y z
N MET A 1 -4.44 -1.00 58.49
CA MET A 1 -4.69 -2.44 58.25
C MET A 1 -5.70 -2.56 57.10
N ARG A 2 -5.38 -3.33 56.05
CA ARG A 2 -6.19 -3.72 54.84
C ARG A 2 -6.51 -2.59 53.83
N VAL A 3 -5.94 -2.49 52.62
CA VAL A 3 -5.81 -3.35 51.40
C VAL A 3 -7.11 -3.47 50.57
N GLY A 4 -7.05 -3.12 49.26
CA GLY A 4 -8.06 -3.54 48.26
C GLY A 4 -8.05 -2.91 46.85
N LEU A 5 -7.04 -3.26 46.00
CA LEU A 5 -7.05 -3.57 44.53
C LEU A 5 -7.55 -2.60 43.38
N LYS A 6 -6.71 -2.57 42.30
CA LYS A 6 -6.74 -1.95 40.91
C LYS A 6 -7.83 -2.53 39.94
N PRO A 7 -8.09 -2.10 38.66
CA PRO A 7 -7.21 -1.57 37.55
C PRO A 7 -7.89 -0.50 36.59
N PRO A 8 -7.44 -0.15 35.33
CA PRO A 8 -6.21 -0.46 34.58
C PRO A 8 -5.34 0.75 34.17
N ALA A 9 -4.04 0.47 33.95
CA ALA A 9 -3.09 1.38 33.32
C ALA A 9 -3.07 1.11 31.81
N SER A 10 -3.58 2.04 31.01
CA SER A 10 -3.28 2.14 29.58
C SER A 10 -3.44 3.60 29.16
N ALA A 11 -2.58 4.03 28.23
CA ALA A 11 -2.58 5.32 27.54
C ALA A 11 -1.89 6.51 28.26
N SER A 12 -0.58 6.43 28.45
CA SER A 12 0.30 7.58 28.18
C SER A 12 0.76 7.50 26.72
N ARG A 13 -0.08 8.02 25.82
CA ARG A 13 0.18 8.13 24.39
C ARG A 13 1.37 9.07 24.12
N LEU A 14 2.26 8.59 23.26
CA LEU A 14 2.89 9.34 22.16
C LEU A 14 3.48 10.70 22.54
N LYS A 15 4.73 10.69 23.00
CA LYS A 15 5.61 11.85 22.90
C LYS A 15 6.98 11.40 22.39
N GLN A 16 7.43 12.13 21.36
CA GLN A 16 8.79 12.31 20.85
C GLN A 16 9.28 11.34 19.77
N ASP A 17 9.60 11.94 18.62
CA ASP A 17 10.33 11.40 17.49
C ASP A 17 11.68 10.83 17.96
N ALA A 18 11.80 9.49 18.00
CA ALA A 18 12.98 8.82 18.53
C ALA A 18 14.09 8.71 17.46
N ASN A 19 15.08 9.60 17.53
CA ASN A 19 16.47 9.27 17.18
C ASN A 19 17.05 8.45 18.35
N VAL A 20 17.81 7.39 18.13
CA VAL A 20 18.39 6.62 19.26
C VAL A 20 19.91 6.62 19.14
N LEU A 21 20.59 7.05 20.20
CA LEU A 21 22.03 7.00 20.41
C LEU A 21 22.37 5.76 21.24
N VAL A 22 23.21 4.89 20.70
CA VAL A 22 23.81 3.81 21.48
C VAL A 22 25.28 4.16 21.69
N ALA A 23 25.64 4.55 22.90
CA ALA A 23 27.01 4.87 23.26
C ALA A 23 27.64 3.69 24.00
N VAL A 24 28.78 3.22 23.50
CA VAL A 24 29.58 2.20 24.17
C VAL A 24 30.65 2.90 25.01
N THR A 25 30.70 2.61 26.32
CA THR A 25 31.81 3.04 27.20
C THR A 25 32.70 1.82 27.48
N GLY A 26 33.99 1.94 27.17
CA GLY A 26 34.95 0.83 27.19
C GLY A 26 35.10 0.17 25.81
N ALA A 27 36.29 -0.37 25.51
CA ALA A 27 36.63 -0.94 24.19
C ALA A 27 35.80 -2.21 23.90
N PRO A 28 34.76 -2.15 23.05
CA PRO A 28 33.96 -3.32 22.76
C PRO A 28 34.64 -4.19 21.70
N SER A 29 34.53 -5.50 21.84
CA SER A 29 34.78 -6.43 20.75
C SER A 29 33.65 -6.35 19.72
N ASP A 30 33.90 -6.78 18.49
CA ASP A 30 32.86 -6.84 17.46
C ASP A 30 31.70 -7.79 17.84
N ALA A 31 31.94 -8.70 18.80
CA ALA A 31 30.92 -9.58 19.36
C ALA A 31 29.91 -8.83 20.25
N ASP A 32 30.35 -7.80 20.98
CA ASP A 32 29.50 -7.01 21.87
C ASP A 32 28.54 -6.14 21.06
N LEU A 33 29.03 -5.60 19.94
CA LEU A 33 28.24 -4.85 18.97
C LEU A 33 27.15 -5.71 18.32
N CYS A 34 27.44 -7.00 18.08
CA CYS A 34 26.48 -7.97 17.55
C CYS A 34 25.47 -8.45 18.61
N ALA A 35 25.90 -8.70 19.84
CA ALA A 35 25.01 -9.05 20.96
C ALA A 35 23.97 -7.94 21.23
N LEU A 36 24.43 -6.70 21.17
CA LEU A 36 23.60 -5.50 21.33
C LEU A 36 22.52 -5.38 20.24
N LEU A 37 22.87 -5.69 18.99
CA LEU A 37 21.91 -5.75 17.88
C LEU A 37 20.92 -6.91 18.08
N LEU A 38 21.38 -8.10 18.47
CA LEU A 38 20.52 -9.28 18.69
C LEU A 38 19.52 -9.08 19.83
N GLN A 39 19.93 -8.42 20.92
CA GLN A 39 19.07 -8.11 22.07
C GLN A 39 18.03 -7.04 21.73
N HIS A 40 18.41 -6.00 20.98
CA HIS A 40 17.48 -4.95 20.53
C HIS A 40 16.38 -5.50 19.59
N PHE A 41 16.69 -6.57 18.85
CA PHE A 41 15.74 -7.29 17.99
C PHE A 41 15.10 -8.54 18.63
N GLY A 42 15.42 -8.85 19.90
CA GLY A 42 14.78 -9.90 20.70
C GLY A 42 15.13 -11.35 20.30
N LEU A 43 16.42 -11.69 20.15
CA LEU A 43 16.88 -13.04 19.79
C LEU A 43 17.88 -13.62 20.83
N ASP A 44 17.66 -14.86 21.28
CA ASP A 44 18.49 -15.57 22.28
C ASP A 44 19.80 -16.15 21.68
N ALA A 45 20.93 -15.93 22.37
CA ALA A 45 22.29 -16.23 21.88
C ALA A 45 22.93 -17.52 22.47
N SER A 46 22.16 -18.37 23.14
CA SER A 46 22.72 -19.45 23.98
C SER A 46 23.33 -20.64 23.22
N ASP A 47 23.16 -20.76 21.90
CA ASP A 47 23.50 -22.02 21.23
C ASP A 47 24.92 -22.10 20.65
N HIS A 48 25.60 -21.00 20.29
CA HIS A 48 26.76 -21.13 19.38
C HIS A 48 27.92 -20.16 19.63
N MET A 49 28.60 -20.29 20.78
CA MET A 49 29.96 -19.74 20.94
C MET A 49 31.02 -20.86 20.86
N PRO A 50 31.86 -20.91 19.81
CA PRO A 50 33.07 -21.72 19.82
C PRO A 50 34.18 -21.02 20.62
N SER A 51 34.96 -21.82 21.35
CA SER A 51 36.03 -21.38 22.23
C SER A 51 37.23 -20.75 21.49
N THR A 52 37.76 -19.69 22.09
CA THR A 52 38.94 -18.96 21.64
C THR A 52 40.21 -19.80 21.76
N SER A 53 40.92 -20.03 20.66
CA SER A 53 42.38 -20.23 20.69
C SER A 53 43.01 -19.67 19.41
N ALA A 54 43.89 -18.69 19.59
CA ALA A 54 44.71 -18.13 18.52
C ALA A 54 45.91 -19.05 18.19
N PRO A 55 46.46 -18.96 16.98
CA PRO A 55 47.90 -19.02 16.85
C PRO A 55 48.49 -17.84 16.07
N SER A 56 49.68 -17.48 16.51
CA SER A 56 50.50 -16.34 16.12
C SER A 56 51.37 -16.57 14.88
N ARG A 57 51.65 -15.44 14.19
CA ARG A 57 52.89 -15.07 13.43
C ARG A 57 53.29 -15.89 12.18
N SER A 58 53.42 -15.19 11.06
CA SER A 58 54.74 -14.80 10.47
C SER A 58 54.59 -14.10 9.11
N GLN A 59 55.35 -13.00 8.90
CA GLN A 59 55.72 -12.51 7.57
C GLN A 59 56.96 -13.30 7.07
N PRO A 60 57.28 -13.30 5.76
CA PRO A 60 58.22 -12.30 5.26
C PRO A 60 57.95 -11.78 3.82
N ALA A 61 58.68 -10.71 3.49
CA ALA A 61 58.66 -9.89 2.28
C ALA A 61 59.28 -10.53 1.01
N GLY A 62 59.00 -9.95 -0.17
CA GLY A 62 59.95 -9.99 -1.29
C GLY A 62 59.44 -9.77 -2.74
N ARG A 63 59.73 -8.57 -3.28
CA ARG A 63 60.22 -8.23 -4.64
C ARG A 63 59.32 -8.29 -5.91
N ALA A 64 59.01 -7.08 -6.39
CA ALA A 64 59.34 -6.45 -7.68
C ALA A 64 59.30 -7.23 -9.02
N GLY A 65 58.57 -6.64 -9.99
CA GLY A 65 58.74 -6.87 -11.44
C GLY A 65 57.68 -6.13 -12.26
N GLY A 66 58.06 -5.03 -12.92
CA GLY A 66 57.14 -4.15 -13.65
C GLY A 66 56.79 -4.61 -15.08
N ARG A 67 55.72 -4.02 -15.62
CA ARG A 67 55.58 -3.71 -17.05
C ARG A 67 54.47 -2.66 -17.24
N ALA A 68 54.83 -1.57 -17.91
CA ALA A 68 53.91 -0.53 -18.35
C ALA A 68 53.09 -1.03 -19.54
N ALA A 69 51.77 -0.83 -19.47
CA ALA A 69 50.87 -0.81 -20.61
C ALA A 69 49.83 0.28 -20.37
N SER A 70 49.71 1.17 -21.36
CA SER A 70 48.75 2.26 -21.43
C SER A 70 47.31 1.78 -21.31
N ALA A 71 46.54 2.36 -20.38
CA ALA A 71 45.09 2.35 -20.43
C ALA A 71 44.57 3.65 -19.80
N ALA A 72 43.66 4.29 -20.51
CA ALA A 72 42.91 5.45 -20.06
C ALA A 72 42.43 5.26 -18.62
N GLY A 73 42.58 6.31 -17.80
CA GLY A 73 42.07 6.29 -16.43
C GLY A 73 40.57 5.94 -16.43
N PRO A 74 40.10 5.16 -15.45
CA PRO A 74 38.67 4.97 -15.29
C PRO A 74 38.08 6.35 -14.99
N ALA A 75 37.22 6.81 -15.89
CA ALA A 75 36.28 7.87 -15.59
C ALA A 75 35.54 7.51 -14.29
N ASP A 76 35.27 8.53 -13.47
CA ASP A 76 34.43 8.46 -12.27
C ASP A 76 33.35 7.38 -12.42
N GLY A 77 33.35 6.43 -11.50
CA GLY A 77 32.27 5.45 -11.34
C GLY A 77 31.02 6.15 -10.82
N GLY A 78 30.35 6.88 -11.70
CA GLY A 78 28.97 7.30 -11.49
C GLY A 78 28.08 6.07 -11.50
N ASP A 79 27.49 5.75 -10.35
CA ASP A 79 26.47 4.71 -10.22
C ASP A 79 25.38 4.94 -11.27
N ALA A 80 25.10 3.93 -12.09
CA ALA A 80 24.04 4.00 -13.08
C ALA A 80 22.68 4.17 -12.38
N PRO A 81 21.75 4.98 -12.92
CA PRO A 81 20.42 5.17 -12.35
C PRO A 81 19.72 3.81 -12.19
N ALA A 82 18.96 3.64 -11.09
CA ALA A 82 18.18 2.44 -10.83
C ALA A 82 17.32 2.12 -12.05
N THR A 83 17.44 0.91 -12.59
CA THR A 83 16.69 0.53 -13.79
C THR A 83 15.25 0.17 -13.44
N VAL A 84 14.34 0.36 -14.39
CA VAL A 84 12.93 -0.02 -14.24
C VAL A 84 12.83 -1.54 -13.98
N GLU A 85 13.68 -2.32 -14.63
CA GLU A 85 13.77 -3.77 -14.49
C GLU A 85 14.15 -4.16 -13.05
N ALA A 86 15.19 -3.54 -12.48
CA ALA A 86 15.62 -3.82 -11.11
C ALA A 86 14.54 -3.42 -10.09
N PHE A 87 13.88 -2.28 -10.31
CA PHE A 87 12.76 -1.84 -9.48
C PHE A 87 11.59 -2.84 -9.51
N VAL A 88 11.20 -3.31 -10.70
CA VAL A 88 10.09 -4.26 -10.86
C VAL A 88 10.42 -5.62 -10.25
N GLU A 89 11.65 -6.11 -10.43
CA GLU A 89 12.13 -7.36 -9.81
C GLU A 89 12.02 -7.29 -8.28
N LEU A 90 12.55 -6.22 -7.68
CA LEU A 90 12.51 -5.99 -6.24
C LEU A 90 11.06 -5.90 -5.73
N ASN A 91 10.22 -5.07 -6.36
CA ASN A 91 8.85 -4.88 -5.93
C ASN A 91 7.99 -6.15 -6.09
N ARG A 92 8.22 -6.96 -7.13
CA ARG A 92 7.53 -8.26 -7.26
C ARG A 92 7.83 -9.17 -6.08
N ARG A 93 9.09 -9.25 -5.66
CA ARG A 93 9.50 -10.03 -4.49
C ARG A 93 8.84 -9.50 -3.22
N LEU A 94 8.89 -8.18 -2.99
CA LEU A 94 8.27 -7.56 -1.81
C LEU A 94 6.75 -7.79 -1.74
N ILE A 95 6.06 -7.66 -2.87
CA ILE A 95 4.61 -7.89 -2.98
C ILE A 95 4.27 -9.37 -2.72
N GLU A 96 5.10 -10.30 -3.18
CA GLU A 96 4.88 -11.72 -2.92
C GLU A 96 5.08 -12.07 -1.44
N MET A 97 6.11 -11.52 -0.80
CA MET A 97 6.34 -11.68 0.65
C MET A 97 5.19 -11.12 1.48
N GLU A 98 4.66 -9.96 1.10
CA GLU A 98 3.48 -9.37 1.73
C GLU A 98 2.24 -10.26 1.54
N ARG A 99 2.03 -10.79 0.33
CA ARG A 99 0.94 -11.73 0.04
C ARG A 99 1.05 -12.99 0.89
N GLU A 100 2.22 -13.60 0.96
CA GLU A 100 2.48 -14.81 1.74
C GLU A 100 2.24 -14.56 3.23
N ALA A 101 2.67 -13.42 3.77
CA ALA A 101 2.42 -13.03 5.15
C ALA A 101 0.91 -12.84 5.43
N GLU A 102 0.18 -12.15 4.55
CA GLU A 102 -1.27 -11.94 4.74
C GLU A 102 -2.06 -13.26 4.59
N VAL A 103 -1.66 -14.13 3.66
CA VAL A 103 -2.27 -15.46 3.50
C VAL A 103 -1.97 -16.32 4.72
N ALA A 104 -0.72 -16.39 5.18
CA ALA A 104 -0.35 -17.17 6.36
C ALA A 104 -1.11 -16.69 7.60
N GLN A 105 -1.23 -15.37 7.82
CA GLN A 105 -2.04 -14.81 8.90
C GLN A 105 -3.52 -15.18 8.75
N ALA A 106 -4.07 -15.10 7.54
CA ALA A 106 -5.46 -15.48 7.28
C ALA A 106 -5.72 -16.99 7.45
N GLU A 107 -4.77 -17.84 7.08
CA GLU A 107 -4.82 -19.29 7.18
C GLU A 107 -4.62 -19.77 8.61
N GLU A 108 -3.69 -19.19 9.38
CA GLU A 108 -3.53 -19.45 10.82
C GLU A 108 -4.83 -19.11 11.57
N GLU A 109 -5.51 -18.04 11.15
CA GLU A 109 -6.81 -17.65 11.70
C GLU A 109 -7.99 -18.54 11.26
N THR A 110 -7.85 -19.35 10.20
CA THR A 110 -8.98 -20.09 9.59
C THR A 110 -8.83 -21.62 9.67
N SER A 111 -7.63 -22.18 9.54
CA SER A 111 -7.36 -23.62 9.39
C SER A 111 -7.34 -24.41 10.71
N LEU A 112 -7.12 -23.75 11.86
CA LEU A 112 -7.00 -24.39 13.17
C LEU A 112 -8.32 -24.47 13.95
N TYR A 113 -9.42 -23.96 13.40
CA TYR A 113 -10.63 -23.71 14.16
C TYR A 113 -11.86 -24.39 13.57
N SER A 114 -12.70 -24.96 14.44
CA SER A 114 -14.03 -25.41 14.02
C SER A 114 -14.86 -24.23 13.49
N PRO A 115 -15.85 -24.45 12.62
CA PRO A 115 -16.71 -23.38 12.09
C PRO A 115 -17.35 -22.51 13.19
N GLU A 116 -17.67 -23.09 14.34
CA GLU A 116 -18.20 -22.39 15.52
C GLU A 116 -17.16 -21.47 16.16
N THR A 117 -15.91 -21.94 16.26
CA THR A 117 -14.80 -21.15 16.80
C THR A 117 -14.43 -20.00 15.86
N ALA A 118 -14.47 -20.24 14.54
CA ALA A 118 -14.29 -19.21 13.53
C ALA A 118 -15.41 -18.14 13.57
N GLN A 119 -16.66 -18.54 13.85
CA GLN A 119 -17.75 -17.60 14.08
C GLN A 119 -17.55 -16.77 15.37
N ALA A 120 -17.09 -17.39 16.46
CA ALA A 120 -16.78 -16.65 17.69
C ALA A 120 -15.70 -15.57 17.49
N ARG A 121 -14.79 -15.78 16.54
CA ARG A 121 -13.77 -14.80 16.10
C ARG A 121 -14.26 -13.83 15.04
N GLY A 122 -15.48 -14.01 14.54
CA GLY A 122 -16.13 -13.14 13.56
C GLY A 122 -15.70 -13.34 12.11
N ARG A 123 -15.05 -14.47 11.75
CA ARG A 123 -14.59 -14.76 10.37
C ARG A 123 -15.55 -15.64 9.56
N THR A 124 -16.53 -16.23 10.25
CA THR A 124 -17.54 -17.09 9.63
C THR A 124 -18.93 -16.71 10.16
N LEU A 125 -19.95 -16.76 9.30
CA LEU A 125 -21.35 -16.69 9.70
C LEU A 125 -22.01 -18.03 9.38
N LEU A 126 -22.54 -18.70 10.40
CA LEU A 126 -23.17 -20.02 10.26
C LEU A 126 -24.68 -19.91 10.12
N ASN A 127 -25.27 -20.96 9.57
CA ASN A 127 -26.71 -21.18 9.47
C ASN A 127 -27.44 -20.00 8.83
N LEU A 128 -26.90 -19.53 7.71
CA LEU A 128 -27.51 -18.54 6.83
C LEU A 128 -28.43 -19.21 5.82
N ARG A 129 -29.31 -18.41 5.21
CA ARG A 129 -30.13 -18.80 4.08
C ARG A 129 -30.30 -17.62 3.12
N VAL A 130 -30.57 -17.92 1.85
CA VAL A 130 -30.87 -16.89 0.86
C VAL A 130 -32.31 -16.42 1.04
N ASP A 131 -32.47 -15.13 1.34
CA ASP A 131 -33.77 -14.48 1.48
C ASP A 131 -34.26 -13.89 0.15
N ASN A 132 -33.33 -13.31 -0.61
CA ASN A 132 -33.62 -12.60 -1.85
C ASN A 132 -32.46 -12.69 -2.84
N ILE A 133 -32.79 -12.69 -4.14
CA ILE A 133 -31.85 -12.71 -5.25
C ILE A 133 -32.23 -11.58 -6.22
N GLU A 134 -31.36 -10.59 -6.35
CA GLU A 134 -31.61 -9.39 -7.18
C GLU A 134 -30.52 -9.18 -8.23
N GLY A 135 -30.87 -8.48 -9.31
CA GLY A 135 -29.90 -8.01 -10.31
C GLY A 135 -29.12 -6.81 -9.79
N GLY A 136 -27.80 -6.90 -9.80
CA GLY A 136 -26.85 -5.86 -9.45
C GLY A 136 -26.22 -5.18 -10.67
N LEU A 137 -25.27 -4.28 -10.41
CA LEU A 137 -24.55 -3.55 -11.45
C LEU A 137 -23.60 -4.47 -12.24
N LEU A 138 -23.52 -4.27 -13.55
CA LEU A 138 -22.74 -5.03 -14.53
C LEU A 138 -23.13 -6.52 -14.60
N GLY A 139 -24.42 -6.81 -14.44
CA GLY A 139 -24.96 -8.17 -14.52
C GLY A 139 -24.52 -9.09 -13.38
N ARG A 140 -24.02 -8.53 -12.28
CA ARG A 140 -23.76 -9.27 -11.04
C ARG A 140 -25.09 -9.66 -10.39
N THR A 141 -25.14 -10.80 -9.71
CA THR A 141 -26.28 -11.18 -8.89
C THR A 141 -26.02 -10.84 -7.43
N LEU A 142 -26.99 -10.21 -6.76
CA LEU A 142 -26.94 -9.87 -5.35
C LEU A 142 -27.75 -10.90 -4.54
N LEU A 143 -27.07 -11.67 -3.69
CA LEU A 143 -27.67 -12.61 -2.76
C LEU A 143 -27.84 -11.94 -1.39
N THR A 144 -29.07 -11.76 -0.93
CA THR A 144 -29.34 -11.33 0.44
C THR A 144 -29.41 -12.55 1.35
N LEU A 145 -28.49 -12.65 2.29
CA LEU A 145 -28.38 -13.71 3.27
C LEU A 145 -28.89 -13.22 4.62
N VAL A 146 -29.73 -14.03 5.25
CA VAL A 146 -30.25 -13.78 6.61
C VAL A 146 -30.01 -15.00 7.49
N SER A 147 -30.06 -14.80 8.80
CA SER A 147 -30.02 -15.90 9.76
C SER A 147 -31.21 -16.86 9.53
N ASN A 148 -30.93 -18.15 9.50
CA ASN A 148 -31.96 -19.19 9.43
C ASN A 148 -32.62 -19.45 10.78
N LYS A 149 -32.10 -18.89 11.88
CA LYS A 149 -32.73 -18.98 13.20
C LYS A 149 -33.93 -18.03 13.26
N GLY A 150 -35.08 -18.52 13.73
CA GLY A 150 -36.30 -17.72 13.93
C GLY A 150 -37.17 -17.49 12.68
N TYR A 151 -36.74 -17.98 11.51
CA TYR A 151 -37.50 -17.80 10.28
C TYR A 151 -38.61 -18.84 10.12
N GLY A 152 -39.79 -18.41 9.67
CA GLY A 152 -40.96 -19.28 9.45
C GLY A 152 -42.04 -19.21 10.55
N ALA A 153 -41.77 -18.50 11.66
CA ALA A 153 -42.73 -18.29 12.75
C ALA A 153 -43.38 -16.89 12.77
N GLY A 154 -43.17 -16.07 11.74
CA GLY A 154 -43.59 -14.65 11.75
C GLY A 154 -42.83 -13.78 12.77
N GLY A 155 -41.71 -14.28 13.30
CA GLY A 155 -40.87 -13.55 14.25
C GLY A 155 -40.05 -12.44 13.56
N PRO A 156 -39.59 -11.44 14.34
CA PRO A 156 -38.74 -10.38 13.82
C PRO A 156 -37.41 -10.93 13.28
N PRO A 157 -36.79 -10.27 12.29
CA PRO A 157 -35.49 -10.67 11.75
C PRO A 157 -34.44 -10.71 12.87
N VAL A 158 -33.68 -11.81 12.93
CA VAL A 158 -32.65 -12.03 13.94
C VAL A 158 -31.37 -11.32 13.52
N GLU A 159 -30.76 -10.59 14.45
CA GLU A 159 -29.46 -9.95 14.25
C GLU A 159 -28.36 -10.99 13.96
N LEU A 160 -27.43 -10.61 13.09
CA LEU A 160 -26.24 -11.39 12.80
C LEU A 160 -25.33 -11.39 14.03
N PRO A 161 -24.64 -12.51 14.31
CA PRO A 161 -23.65 -12.54 15.38
C PRO A 161 -22.50 -11.55 15.09
N PRO A 162 -21.83 -11.04 16.14
CA PRO A 162 -20.69 -10.13 15.97
C PRO A 162 -19.64 -10.69 15.01
N HIS A 163 -19.18 -9.86 14.09
CA HIS A 163 -18.32 -10.33 13.00
C HIS A 163 -17.33 -9.27 12.49
N LYS A 164 -16.30 -9.73 11.78
CA LYS A 164 -15.26 -8.91 11.14
C LYS A 164 -15.43 -8.80 9.62
N PHE A 165 -16.63 -9.07 9.12
CA PHE A 165 -16.98 -8.83 7.73
C PHE A 165 -17.15 -7.34 7.46
N GLY A 166 -16.62 -6.89 6.33
CA GLY A 166 -16.81 -5.57 5.77
C GLY A 166 -17.18 -5.64 4.28
N PRO A 167 -17.72 -4.56 3.69
CA PRO A 167 -17.91 -4.48 2.25
C PRO A 167 -16.61 -4.78 1.51
N HIS A 168 -16.68 -5.47 0.39
CA HIS A 168 -15.58 -6.01 -0.41
C HIS A 168 -14.72 -7.14 0.14
N ASP A 169 -15.02 -7.65 1.34
CA ASP A 169 -14.39 -8.90 1.73
C ASP A 169 -14.74 -9.98 0.72
N VAL A 170 -13.71 -10.69 0.25
CA VAL A 170 -13.87 -11.87 -0.59
C VAL A 170 -14.38 -12.99 0.31
N VAL A 171 -15.45 -13.65 -0.12
CA VAL A 171 -16.16 -14.64 0.70
C VAL A 171 -16.53 -15.86 -0.12
N ALA A 172 -16.56 -17.01 0.56
CA ALA A 172 -17.12 -18.24 0.03
C ALA A 172 -18.43 -18.58 0.74
N LEU A 173 -19.44 -18.93 -0.03
CA LEU A 173 -20.65 -19.59 0.46
C LEU A 173 -20.46 -21.09 0.38
N ARG A 174 -20.57 -21.77 1.52
CA ARG A 174 -20.44 -23.23 1.65
C ARG A 174 -21.69 -23.82 2.29
N PRO A 175 -21.96 -25.12 2.13
CA PRO A 175 -23.01 -25.79 2.90
C PRO A 175 -22.72 -25.67 4.40
N ASN A 176 -23.72 -25.36 5.22
CA ASN A 176 -23.52 -25.16 6.66
C ASN A 176 -23.00 -26.43 7.35
N ARG A 177 -23.50 -27.60 6.93
CA ARG A 177 -23.02 -28.91 7.37
C ARG A 177 -22.16 -29.52 6.26
N GLY A 178 -20.87 -29.67 6.51
CA GLY A 178 -19.90 -30.22 5.57
C GLY A 178 -18.47 -29.99 6.06
N PRO A 179 -17.46 -30.70 5.50
CA PRO A 179 -16.06 -30.52 5.89
C PRO A 179 -15.63 -29.05 5.75
N ALA A 180 -14.71 -28.60 6.60
CA ALA A 180 -14.20 -27.23 6.58
C ALA A 180 -13.62 -26.86 5.20
N ASP A 181 -12.92 -27.80 4.59
CA ASP A 181 -12.29 -27.75 3.26
C ASP A 181 -13.28 -27.84 2.07
N GLY A 182 -14.51 -28.34 2.26
CA GLY A 182 -15.40 -28.72 1.15
C GLY A 182 -15.69 -27.62 0.11
N PRO A 183 -15.99 -27.97 -1.14
CA PRO A 183 -16.10 -27.01 -2.24
C PRO A 183 -17.13 -25.89 -1.96
N ALA A 184 -16.78 -24.67 -2.34
CA ALA A 184 -17.70 -23.53 -2.28
C ALA A 184 -18.87 -23.73 -3.26
N VAL A 185 -20.09 -23.44 -2.79
CA VAL A 185 -21.28 -23.36 -3.64
C VAL A 185 -21.12 -22.20 -4.62
N VAL A 186 -20.65 -21.06 -4.11
CA VAL A 186 -20.26 -19.91 -4.92
C VAL A 186 -19.32 -19.02 -4.11
N SER A 187 -18.41 -18.35 -4.80
CA SER A 187 -17.58 -17.29 -4.22
C SER A 187 -18.05 -15.93 -4.70
N GLY A 188 -17.93 -14.94 -3.82
CA GLY A 188 -18.41 -13.60 -4.09
C GLY A 188 -17.67 -12.56 -3.28
N VAL A 189 -18.20 -11.36 -3.36
CA VAL A 189 -17.68 -10.20 -2.67
C VAL A 189 -18.81 -9.61 -1.86
N ILE A 190 -18.58 -9.27 -0.59
CA ILE A 190 -19.62 -8.63 0.21
C ILE A 190 -19.99 -7.28 -0.42
N TYR A 191 -21.25 -7.15 -0.82
CA TYR A 191 -21.83 -5.94 -1.37
C TYR A 191 -22.20 -4.99 -0.23
N ARG A 192 -22.97 -5.48 0.74
CA ARG A 192 -23.47 -4.67 1.85
C ARG A 192 -23.66 -5.51 3.10
N ILE A 193 -23.46 -4.90 4.25
CA ILE A 193 -23.76 -5.50 5.55
C ILE A 193 -24.81 -4.62 6.24
N ARG A 194 -25.76 -5.28 6.91
CA ARG A 194 -26.74 -4.69 7.84
C ARG A 194 -26.77 -5.57 9.09
N ASP A 195 -27.34 -5.05 10.17
CA ASP A 195 -27.41 -5.78 11.45
C ASP A 195 -28.10 -7.14 11.33
N THR A 196 -29.05 -7.31 10.40
CA THR A 196 -29.83 -8.54 10.22
C THR A 196 -29.55 -9.29 8.91
N SER A 197 -28.68 -8.77 8.03
CA SER A 197 -28.49 -9.36 6.69
C SER A 197 -27.14 -9.03 6.08
N VAL A 198 -26.55 -9.97 5.35
CA VAL A 198 -25.37 -9.75 4.51
C VAL A 198 -25.76 -9.92 3.05
N VAL A 199 -25.41 -8.95 2.21
CA VAL A 199 -25.61 -9.02 0.76
C VAL A 199 -24.28 -9.37 0.10
N VAL A 200 -24.24 -10.44 -0.68
CA VAL A 200 -23.06 -10.91 -1.41
C VAL A 200 -23.28 -10.75 -2.90
N ALA A 201 -22.37 -10.05 -3.59
CA ALA A 201 -22.35 -9.95 -5.03
C ALA A 201 -21.56 -11.10 -5.65
N ILE A 202 -22.17 -11.80 -6.61
CA ILE A 202 -21.60 -12.92 -7.36
C ILE A 202 -21.72 -12.68 -8.86
N ASP A 203 -20.92 -13.37 -9.68
CA ASP A 203 -21.01 -13.27 -11.14
C ASP A 203 -22.32 -13.87 -11.68
N GLU A 204 -22.65 -15.09 -11.27
CA GLU A 204 -23.87 -15.79 -11.66
C GLU A 204 -24.34 -16.67 -10.50
N ALA A 205 -25.66 -16.75 -10.29
CA ALA A 205 -26.22 -17.62 -9.26
C ALA A 205 -26.03 -19.10 -9.64
N PRO A 206 -25.49 -19.94 -8.75
CA PRO A 206 -25.28 -21.36 -9.03
C PRO A 206 -26.59 -22.12 -9.23
N ASP A 207 -26.51 -23.20 -10.00
CA ASP A 207 -27.68 -24.00 -10.35
C ASP A 207 -28.23 -24.82 -9.16
N GLU A 208 -27.42 -25.21 -8.18
CA GLU A 208 -27.89 -26.02 -7.05
C GLU A 208 -27.18 -25.55 -5.78
N GLY A 209 -27.77 -25.84 -4.61
CA GLY A 209 -27.11 -25.67 -3.32
C GLY A 209 -27.34 -24.33 -2.59
N LEU A 210 -28.19 -23.44 -3.09
CA LEU A 210 -28.61 -22.21 -2.37
C LEU A 210 -29.84 -22.40 -1.45
N ASP A 211 -30.55 -23.51 -1.61
CA ASP A 211 -31.78 -23.89 -0.91
C ASP A 211 -31.53 -24.58 0.44
N GLN A 212 -30.30 -25.03 0.68
CA GLN A 212 -29.85 -25.59 1.95
C GLN A 212 -29.34 -24.50 2.91
N PRO A 213 -29.22 -24.78 4.22
CA PRO A 213 -28.52 -23.89 5.13
C PRO A 213 -27.06 -23.69 4.71
N LEU A 214 -26.62 -22.44 4.66
CA LEU A 214 -25.30 -22.03 4.20
C LEU A 214 -24.45 -21.50 5.36
N ARG A 215 -23.15 -21.50 5.16
CA ARG A 215 -22.19 -20.72 5.95
C ARG A 215 -21.39 -19.80 5.03
N LEU A 216 -21.10 -18.61 5.52
CA LEU A 216 -20.30 -17.61 4.82
C LEU A 216 -18.92 -17.52 5.48
N GLU A 217 -17.87 -17.73 4.71
CA GLU A 217 -16.48 -17.73 5.19
C GLU A 217 -15.70 -16.61 4.52
N LYS A 218 -14.89 -15.87 5.31
CA LYS A 218 -13.98 -14.84 4.79
C LYS A 218 -12.74 -15.47 4.17
N LEU A 219 -12.45 -15.12 2.93
CA LEU A 219 -11.25 -15.54 2.20
C LEU A 219 -10.18 -14.44 2.23
N ALA A 220 -8.92 -14.83 1.99
CA ALA A 220 -7.84 -13.87 1.75
C ALA A 220 -8.10 -13.10 0.43
N ASN A 221 -7.79 -11.80 0.43
CA ASN A 221 -8.05 -10.94 -0.73
C ASN A 221 -6.82 -10.84 -1.65
N GLU A 222 -6.62 -11.84 -2.51
CA GLU A 222 -5.48 -11.87 -3.43
C GLU A 222 -5.58 -10.87 -4.59
N VAL A 223 -6.78 -10.32 -4.83
CA VAL A 223 -7.06 -9.45 -5.99
C VAL A 223 -6.19 -8.20 -5.98
N THR A 224 -5.89 -7.66 -4.79
CA THR A 224 -5.01 -6.49 -4.65
C THR A 224 -3.60 -6.78 -5.16
N TYR A 225 -3.01 -7.91 -4.76
CA TYR A 225 -1.66 -8.31 -5.17
C TYR A 225 -1.56 -8.60 -6.66
N GLN A 226 -2.58 -9.26 -7.23
CA GLN A 226 -2.67 -9.49 -8.67
C GLN A 226 -2.69 -8.18 -9.46
N ARG A 227 -3.43 -7.17 -8.98
CA ARG A 227 -3.47 -5.83 -9.60
C ARG A 227 -2.14 -5.09 -9.50
N LEU A 228 -1.45 -5.18 -8.36
CA LEU A 228 -0.14 -4.57 -8.19
C LEU A 228 0.89 -5.21 -9.13
N ARG A 229 0.90 -6.54 -9.25
CA ARG A 229 1.76 -7.25 -10.21
C ARG A 229 1.47 -6.83 -11.65
N GLY A 230 0.20 -6.76 -12.05
CA GLY A 230 -0.18 -6.28 -13.38
C GLY A 230 0.22 -4.83 -13.65
N THR A 231 0.30 -4.00 -12.61
CA THR A 231 0.79 -2.61 -12.71
C THR A 231 2.29 -2.57 -12.98
N LEU A 232 3.07 -3.41 -12.29
CA LEU A 232 4.51 -3.54 -12.54
C LEU A 232 4.81 -4.10 -13.94
N ASP A 233 4.00 -5.04 -14.42
CA ASP A 233 4.09 -5.55 -15.80
C ASP A 233 3.82 -4.43 -16.81
N SER A 234 2.84 -3.57 -16.52
CA SER A 234 2.53 -2.41 -17.36
C SER A 234 3.68 -1.40 -17.40
N LEU A 235 4.36 -1.20 -16.27
CA LEU A 235 5.54 -0.33 -16.17
C LEU A 235 6.68 -0.79 -17.08
N LEU A 236 6.98 -2.10 -17.12
CA LEU A 236 7.95 -2.69 -18.04
C LEU A 236 7.53 -2.48 -19.51
N ARG A 237 6.26 -2.74 -19.82
CA ARG A 237 5.74 -2.59 -21.19
C ARG A 237 5.76 -1.15 -21.67
N VAL A 238 5.48 -0.17 -20.79
CA VAL A 238 5.56 1.27 -21.13
C VAL A 238 6.99 1.62 -21.49
N THR A 239 7.96 1.14 -20.71
CA THR A 239 9.40 1.34 -20.97
C THR A 239 9.82 0.74 -22.30
N ALA A 240 9.27 -0.41 -22.67
CA ALA A 240 9.51 -1.06 -23.96
C ALA A 240 8.69 -0.47 -25.13
N GLY A 241 7.83 0.52 -24.90
CA GLY A 241 6.95 1.09 -25.93
C GLY A 241 5.85 0.13 -26.43
N THR A 242 5.50 -0.89 -25.64
CA THR A 242 4.56 -1.97 -26.00
C THR A 242 3.33 -2.03 -25.09
N ALA A 243 3.14 -1.05 -24.20
CA ALA A 243 1.97 -1.00 -23.33
C ALA A 243 0.76 -0.36 -24.03
N PHE A 244 -0.18 -1.20 -24.46
CA PHE A 244 -1.44 -0.78 -25.07
C PHE A 244 -2.60 -0.95 -24.10
N ILE A 245 -3.55 -0.01 -24.13
CA ILE A 245 -4.88 -0.21 -23.55
C ILE A 245 -5.74 -1.07 -24.47
N SER A 246 -6.89 -1.53 -23.96
CA SER A 246 -7.75 -2.49 -24.66
C SER A 246 -8.30 -2.02 -26.01
N ASP A 247 -8.24 -0.72 -26.30
CA ASP A 247 -8.63 -0.14 -27.60
C ASP A 247 -7.45 0.10 -28.56
N GLY A 248 -6.24 -0.35 -28.20
CA GLY A 248 -5.04 -0.28 -29.05
C GLY A 248 -4.24 1.02 -28.96
N ARG A 249 -4.62 1.99 -28.13
CA ARG A 249 -3.80 3.18 -27.86
C ARG A 249 -2.68 2.87 -26.86
N LEU A 250 -1.55 3.56 -26.98
CA LEU A 250 -0.43 3.44 -26.03
C LEU A 250 -0.76 4.12 -24.68
N LEU A 251 -0.25 3.54 -23.59
CA LEU A 251 -0.23 4.21 -22.30
C LEU A 251 0.69 5.44 -22.34
N PRO A 252 0.22 6.64 -21.94
CA PRO A 252 0.95 7.89 -22.13
C PRO A 252 2.07 8.16 -21.11
N GLY A 253 2.21 7.33 -20.07
CA GLY A 253 3.08 7.61 -18.93
C GLY A 253 4.59 7.47 -19.14
N ALA A 254 5.09 7.23 -20.36
CA ALA A 254 6.52 7.04 -20.61
C ALA A 254 7.39 8.23 -20.13
N ALA A 255 6.91 9.46 -20.38
CA ALA A 255 7.57 10.68 -19.92
C ALA A 255 7.68 10.78 -18.39
N VAL A 256 6.68 10.27 -17.67
CA VAL A 256 6.67 10.20 -16.20
C VAL A 256 7.68 9.17 -15.72
N VAL A 257 7.74 7.99 -16.36
CA VAL A 257 8.73 6.94 -16.06
C VAL A 257 10.15 7.48 -16.21
N ASP A 258 10.47 8.14 -17.31
CA ASP A 258 11.81 8.65 -17.55
C ASP A 258 12.25 9.69 -16.51
N VAL A 259 11.31 10.51 -16.03
CA VAL A 259 11.60 11.51 -14.99
C VAL A 259 11.81 10.85 -13.63
N VAL A 260 10.92 9.94 -13.23
CA VAL A 260 10.99 9.28 -11.90
C VAL A 260 12.23 8.40 -11.78
N PHE A 261 12.64 7.71 -12.85
CA PHE A 261 13.85 6.88 -12.87
C PHE A 261 15.12 7.66 -13.23
N GLY A 262 15.08 8.99 -13.24
CA GLY A 262 16.26 9.83 -13.42
C GLY A 262 16.90 9.77 -14.81
N ARG A 263 16.19 9.26 -15.83
CA ARG A 263 16.65 9.24 -17.23
C ARG A 263 16.53 10.62 -17.88
N ARG A 264 15.70 11.49 -17.32
CA ARG A 264 15.46 12.87 -17.78
C ARG A 264 15.06 13.77 -16.61
N GLU A 265 15.37 15.05 -16.68
CA GLU A 265 14.86 16.04 -15.71
C GLU A 265 13.38 16.40 -15.94
N ALA A 266 12.69 16.79 -14.87
CA ALA A 266 11.31 17.26 -14.93
C ALA A 266 11.22 18.62 -15.62
N ARG A 267 10.32 18.75 -16.62
CA ARG A 267 10.16 20.01 -17.35
C ARG A 267 8.97 20.82 -16.85
N PHE A 268 9.14 22.14 -16.90
CA PHE A 268 8.12 23.12 -16.55
C PHE A 268 7.99 24.15 -17.67
N ALA A 269 6.78 24.67 -17.89
CA ALA A 269 6.54 25.77 -18.81
C ALA A 269 7.28 27.02 -18.33
N ALA A 270 7.92 27.74 -19.27
CA ALA A 270 8.72 28.92 -18.97
C ALA A 270 7.92 30.08 -18.33
N ALA A 271 6.65 30.21 -18.69
CA ALA A 271 5.70 31.08 -18.03
C ALA A 271 4.61 30.23 -17.39
N PRO A 272 4.39 30.31 -16.06
CA PRO A 272 3.24 29.66 -15.44
C PRO A 272 1.94 30.27 -16.00
N PRO A 273 0.89 29.46 -16.16
CA PRO A 273 -0.39 29.96 -16.63
C PRO A 273 -0.96 30.97 -15.63
N GLU A 274 -1.66 31.99 -16.14
CA GLU A 274 -2.37 32.93 -15.27
C GLU A 274 -3.54 32.18 -14.59
N VAL A 275 -3.49 32.07 -13.25
CA VAL A 275 -4.45 31.30 -12.47
C VAL A 275 -5.44 32.25 -11.81
N GLN A 276 -6.69 32.22 -12.27
CA GLN A 276 -7.79 32.81 -11.50
C GLN A 276 -8.36 31.73 -10.58
N ALA A 277 -7.92 31.74 -9.33
CA ALA A 277 -8.30 30.72 -8.36
C ALA A 277 -9.82 30.66 -8.16
N PHE A 278 -10.40 29.46 -8.21
CA PHE A 278 -11.81 29.25 -7.89
C PHE A 278 -12.09 29.58 -6.43
N ASN A 279 -11.18 29.15 -5.54
CA ASN A 279 -11.21 29.52 -4.15
C ASN A 279 -10.36 30.77 -3.88
N ARG A 280 -11.01 31.88 -3.51
CA ARG A 280 -10.34 33.16 -3.18
C ARG A 280 -9.63 33.16 -1.84
N GLY A 281 -9.79 32.12 -1.02
CA GLY A 281 -9.17 31.98 0.29
C GLY A 281 -7.83 31.23 0.28
N LEU A 282 -7.23 30.97 -0.89
CA LEU A 282 -5.89 30.35 -0.94
C LEU A 282 -4.83 31.33 -0.46
N ASP A 283 -3.88 30.84 0.33
CA ASP A 283 -2.68 31.60 0.68
C ASP A 283 -1.62 31.56 -0.43
N GLN A 284 -0.58 32.38 -0.29
CA GLN A 284 0.48 32.50 -1.29
C GLN A 284 1.26 31.20 -1.53
N SER A 285 1.43 30.36 -0.50
CA SER A 285 2.12 29.08 -0.63
C SER A 285 1.29 28.09 -1.45
N GLN A 286 -0.02 28.05 -1.22
CA GLN A 286 -0.96 27.22 -1.95
C GLN A 286 -1.07 27.68 -3.41
N LEU A 287 -1.16 28.99 -3.66
CA LEU A 287 -1.16 29.54 -5.03
C LEU A 287 0.14 29.21 -5.78
N SER A 288 1.29 29.27 -5.09
CA SER A 288 2.58 28.90 -5.68
C SER A 288 2.64 27.41 -6.02
N ALA A 289 2.11 26.54 -5.15
CA ALA A 289 1.99 25.10 -5.41
C ALA A 289 1.06 24.80 -6.60
N VAL A 290 -0.09 25.49 -6.68
CA VAL A 290 -1.02 25.37 -7.82
C VAL A 290 -0.32 25.80 -9.11
N SER A 291 0.33 26.96 -9.11
CA SER A 291 1.06 27.49 -10.28
C SER A 291 2.17 26.54 -10.76
N LEU A 292 2.96 25.98 -9.83
CA LEU A 292 4.00 24.99 -10.13
C LEU A 292 3.41 23.69 -10.72
N ALA A 293 2.34 23.18 -10.12
CA ALA A 293 1.66 21.98 -10.62
C ALA A 293 1.10 22.21 -12.02
N LEU A 294 0.50 23.37 -12.28
CA LEU A 294 -0.07 23.72 -13.59
C LEU A 294 1.00 23.97 -14.67
N SER A 295 2.21 24.39 -14.30
CA SER A 295 3.33 24.61 -15.24
C SER A 295 4.09 23.32 -15.59
N SER A 296 4.02 22.28 -14.76
CA SER A 296 4.71 21.01 -15.01
C SER A 296 4.26 20.34 -16.32
N GLN A 297 5.19 19.77 -17.08
CA GLN A 297 4.89 19.02 -18.30
C GLN A 297 4.96 17.51 -18.08
N ASP A 298 5.54 17.06 -16.97
CA ASP A 298 5.85 15.65 -16.74
C ASP A 298 5.44 15.23 -15.31
N VAL A 299 6.11 15.74 -14.27
CA VAL A 299 5.80 15.43 -12.85
C VAL A 299 5.87 16.69 -12.01
N ALA A 300 4.95 16.86 -11.07
CA ALA A 300 5.01 17.87 -10.00
C ALA A 300 4.78 17.21 -8.64
N LEU A 301 5.52 17.67 -7.63
CA LEU A 301 5.34 17.24 -6.24
C LEU A 301 4.79 18.41 -5.44
N VAL A 302 3.69 18.17 -4.72
CA VAL A 302 3.08 19.13 -3.79
C VAL A 302 3.25 18.60 -2.37
N HIS A 303 4.18 19.18 -1.63
CA HIS A 303 4.37 18.86 -0.22
C HIS A 303 3.44 19.71 0.64
N GLY A 304 2.63 19.06 1.48
CA GLY A 304 1.75 19.74 2.41
C GLY A 304 1.82 19.16 3.83
N PRO A 305 2.56 19.79 4.75
CA PRO A 305 2.57 19.44 6.18
C PRO A 305 1.19 19.44 6.84
N PRO A 306 1.02 18.85 8.04
CA PRO A 306 -0.27 18.81 8.73
C PRO A 306 -0.89 20.21 8.88
N GLY A 307 -2.18 20.34 8.54
CA GLY A 307 -2.93 21.59 8.71
C GLY A 307 -2.69 22.67 7.65
N THR A 308 -1.79 22.47 6.68
CA THR A 308 -1.46 23.47 5.63
C THR A 308 -2.47 23.57 4.48
N GLY A 309 -3.52 22.76 4.51
CA GLY A 309 -4.55 22.76 3.46
C GLY A 309 -4.11 22.08 2.16
N LYS A 310 -3.22 21.08 2.21
CA LYS A 310 -2.78 20.26 1.05
C LYS A 310 -3.92 19.88 0.10
N THR A 311 -4.95 19.21 0.62
CA THR A 311 -6.11 18.80 -0.18
C THR A 311 -6.88 19.99 -0.76
N THR A 312 -6.86 21.17 -0.11
CA THR A 312 -7.46 22.39 -0.68
C THR A 312 -6.69 22.86 -1.92
N ALA A 313 -5.35 22.83 -1.88
CA ALA A 313 -4.52 23.11 -3.05
C ALA A 313 -4.71 22.07 -4.17
N VAL A 314 -4.82 20.78 -3.82
CA VAL A 314 -5.09 19.69 -4.76
C VAL A 314 -6.44 19.87 -5.48
N VAL A 315 -7.49 20.23 -4.74
CA VAL A 315 -8.81 20.54 -5.31
C VAL A 315 -8.71 21.68 -6.31
N GLU A 316 -8.00 22.76 -5.95
CA GLU A 316 -7.79 23.89 -6.87
C GLU A 316 -7.03 23.46 -8.13
N ILE A 317 -5.96 22.66 -8.01
CA ILE A 317 -5.23 22.11 -9.17
C ILE A 317 -6.17 21.35 -10.11
N ILE A 318 -7.04 20.48 -9.57
CA ILE A 318 -7.97 19.69 -10.38
C ILE A 318 -8.97 20.60 -11.10
N LEU A 319 -9.55 21.58 -10.41
CA LEU A 319 -10.52 22.51 -11.01
C LEU A 319 -9.88 23.34 -12.13
N GLN A 320 -8.65 23.82 -11.92
CA GLN A 320 -7.91 24.56 -12.93
C GLN A 320 -7.57 23.70 -14.15
N GLU A 321 -7.16 22.44 -13.96
CA GLU A 321 -6.92 21.50 -15.07
C GLU A 321 -8.20 21.24 -15.86
N VAL A 322 -9.33 21.04 -15.20
CA VAL A 322 -10.63 20.87 -15.88
C VAL A 322 -11.02 22.12 -16.66
N ALA A 323 -10.81 23.31 -16.09
CA ALA A 323 -11.08 24.59 -16.76
C ALA A 323 -10.21 24.77 -18.02
N ARG A 324 -8.99 24.23 -18.03
CA ARG A 324 -8.09 24.18 -19.20
C ARG A 324 -8.46 23.11 -20.21
N GLY A 325 -9.52 22.33 -19.95
CA GLY A 325 -10.03 21.28 -20.83
C GLY A 325 -9.42 19.90 -20.60
N SER A 326 -8.50 19.76 -19.63
CA SER A 326 -7.88 18.48 -19.29
C SER A 326 -8.91 17.50 -18.72
N ARG A 327 -8.71 16.22 -19.01
CA ARG A 327 -9.39 15.12 -18.31
C ARG A 327 -8.50 14.59 -17.20
N VAL A 328 -9.03 14.55 -15.98
CA VAL A 328 -8.27 14.30 -14.76
C VAL A 328 -8.60 12.93 -14.17
N LEU A 329 -7.57 12.14 -13.87
CA LEU A 329 -7.67 10.99 -12.97
C LEU A 329 -7.23 11.43 -11.58
N ALA A 330 -8.14 11.47 -10.63
CA ALA A 330 -7.85 11.81 -9.24
C ALA A 330 -7.85 10.54 -8.39
N ALA A 331 -6.73 10.20 -7.77
CA ALA A 331 -6.59 8.98 -6.99
C ALA A 331 -6.00 9.21 -5.60
N ALA A 332 -6.24 8.28 -4.70
CA ALA A 332 -5.59 8.24 -3.38
C ALA A 332 -5.49 6.81 -2.86
N ALA A 333 -4.69 6.59 -1.81
CA ALA A 333 -4.51 5.27 -1.21
C ALA A 333 -5.79 4.75 -0.52
N SER A 334 -6.58 5.63 0.11
CA SER A 334 -7.74 5.26 0.93
C SER A 334 -9.06 5.81 0.37
N ASN A 335 -10.18 5.13 0.67
CA ASN A 335 -11.51 5.61 0.26
C ASN A 335 -11.85 6.98 0.87
N ILE A 336 -11.51 7.19 2.14
CA ILE A 336 -11.78 8.45 2.84
C ILE A 336 -11.06 9.62 2.16
N ALA A 337 -9.80 9.46 1.76
CA ALA A 337 -9.07 10.50 1.04
C ALA A 337 -9.75 10.85 -0.30
N VAL A 338 -10.18 9.84 -1.07
CA VAL A 338 -10.90 10.06 -2.33
C VAL A 338 -12.26 10.74 -2.08
N ASP A 339 -13.00 10.31 -1.06
CA ASP A 339 -14.33 10.85 -0.76
C ASP A 339 -14.23 12.31 -0.31
N ASN A 340 -13.25 12.65 0.53
CA ASN A 340 -12.96 14.04 0.91
C ASN A 340 -12.64 14.91 -0.31
N LEU A 341 -11.90 14.35 -1.29
CA LEU A 341 -11.59 15.04 -2.53
C LEU A 341 -12.87 15.29 -3.37
N VAL A 342 -13.71 14.27 -3.52
CA VAL A 342 -14.99 14.36 -4.25
C VAL A 342 -15.92 15.37 -3.59
N GLU A 343 -16.10 15.31 -2.27
CA GLU A 343 -16.97 16.24 -1.54
C GLU A 343 -16.55 17.70 -1.79
N ARG A 344 -15.24 17.99 -1.71
CA ARG A 344 -14.72 19.35 -1.94
C ARG A 344 -14.84 19.78 -3.39
N LEU A 345 -14.61 18.88 -4.35
CA LEU A 345 -14.77 19.17 -5.78
C LEU A 345 -16.23 19.52 -6.12
N VAL A 346 -17.18 18.70 -5.67
CA VAL A 346 -18.61 18.91 -5.92
C VAL A 346 -19.10 20.18 -5.21
N ARG A 347 -18.58 20.48 -4.01
CA ARG A 347 -18.91 21.72 -3.31
C ARG A 347 -18.37 22.96 -4.04
N ALA A 348 -17.18 22.87 -4.62
CA ALA A 348 -16.54 23.98 -5.32
C ALA A 348 -17.18 24.25 -6.70
N ASP A 349 -17.52 23.18 -7.44
CA ASP A 349 -18.26 23.26 -8.70
C ASP A 349 -19.36 22.18 -8.78
N PRO A 350 -20.61 22.52 -8.43
CA PRO A 350 -21.73 21.59 -8.50
C PRO A 350 -22.07 21.09 -9.92
N LYS A 351 -21.57 21.76 -10.97
CA LYS A 351 -21.81 21.37 -12.37
C LYS A 351 -20.68 20.49 -12.93
N LEU A 352 -19.64 20.22 -12.12
CA LEU A 352 -18.50 19.42 -12.53
C LEU A 352 -18.96 18.01 -12.92
N LYS A 353 -18.62 17.59 -14.14
CA LYS A 353 -18.84 16.22 -14.60
C LYS A 353 -17.79 15.30 -13.97
N LEU A 354 -18.08 14.84 -12.76
CA LEU A 354 -17.22 13.97 -11.97
C LEU A 354 -17.88 12.60 -11.78
N VAL A 355 -17.09 11.54 -11.72
CA VAL A 355 -17.54 10.22 -11.30
C VAL A 355 -16.62 9.63 -10.23
N ARG A 356 -17.20 9.18 -9.12
CA ARG A 356 -16.54 8.43 -8.05
C ARG A 356 -16.65 6.93 -8.32
N MET A 357 -15.53 6.33 -8.67
CA MET A 357 -15.40 4.90 -8.92
C MET A 357 -15.15 4.18 -7.61
N GLY A 358 -16.03 3.27 -7.23
CA GLY A 358 -15.93 2.53 -5.99
C GLY A 358 -17.30 2.04 -5.59
N HIS A 359 -17.34 1.17 -4.60
CA HIS A 359 -18.60 0.57 -4.19
C HIS A 359 -19.34 1.46 -3.19
N PRO A 360 -20.66 1.71 -3.37
CA PRO A 360 -21.43 2.60 -2.52
C PRO A 360 -21.30 2.33 -1.02
N ALA A 361 -21.26 1.05 -0.61
CA ALA A 361 -21.09 0.68 0.80
C ALA A 361 -19.76 1.12 1.46
N ARG A 362 -18.73 1.48 0.69
CA ARG A 362 -17.45 2.03 1.20
C ARG A 362 -17.33 3.55 1.03
N LEU A 363 -18.34 4.19 0.45
CA LEU A 363 -18.36 5.61 0.19
C LEU A 363 -19.03 6.36 1.35
N LEU A 364 -18.54 7.57 1.64
CA LEU A 364 -19.24 8.48 2.52
C LEU A 364 -20.63 8.85 1.96
N PRO A 365 -21.66 9.02 2.82
CA PRO A 365 -23.00 9.38 2.37
C PRO A 365 -23.05 10.61 1.44
N ALA A 366 -22.20 11.61 1.71
CA ALA A 366 -22.12 12.85 0.95
C ALA A 366 -21.69 12.66 -0.52
N VAL A 367 -21.01 11.56 -0.85
CA VAL A 367 -20.46 11.33 -2.21
C VAL A 367 -21.21 10.24 -2.98
N LEU A 368 -22.22 9.59 -2.38
CA LEU A 368 -22.99 8.51 -3.01
C LEU A 368 -23.63 8.95 -4.33
N ASP A 369 -24.10 10.18 -4.40
CA ASP A 369 -24.72 10.78 -5.58
C ASP A 369 -23.74 10.98 -6.75
N SER A 370 -22.44 11.03 -6.44
CA SER A 370 -21.37 11.11 -7.43
C SER A 370 -20.83 9.72 -7.81
N SER A 371 -21.34 8.63 -7.22
CA SER A 371 -20.86 7.28 -7.51
C SER A 371 -21.20 6.84 -8.94
N LEU A 372 -20.34 5.99 -9.53
CA LEU A 372 -20.59 5.43 -10.86
C LEU A 372 -21.99 4.81 -10.96
N GLU A 373 -22.40 4.05 -9.93
CA GLU A 373 -23.71 3.41 -9.88
C GLU A 373 -24.85 4.44 -9.91
N ALA A 374 -24.76 5.50 -9.09
CA ALA A 374 -25.76 6.56 -9.08
C ALA A 374 -25.90 7.24 -10.45
N HIS A 375 -24.79 7.51 -11.14
CA HIS A 375 -24.81 8.11 -12.48
C HIS A 375 -25.43 7.18 -13.53
N VAL A 376 -25.10 5.88 -13.51
CA VAL A 376 -25.69 4.89 -14.42
C VAL A 376 -27.20 4.78 -14.19
N LEU A 377 -27.63 4.75 -12.93
CA LEU A 377 -29.05 4.67 -12.58
C LEU A 377 -29.86 5.94 -12.93
N ARG A 378 -29.21 7.10 -13.02
CA ARG A 378 -29.82 8.38 -13.41
C ARG A 378 -29.85 8.62 -14.92
N SER A 379 -29.01 7.92 -15.70
CA SER A 379 -28.93 8.12 -17.16
C SER A 379 -30.21 7.69 -17.89
N ASP A 380 -30.47 8.26 -19.08
CA ASP A 380 -31.70 8.02 -19.86
C ASP A 380 -31.89 6.55 -20.28
N ASN A 381 -30.81 5.74 -20.24
CA ASN A 381 -30.85 4.29 -20.40
C ASN A 381 -31.55 3.54 -19.23
N SER A 382 -32.02 4.26 -18.20
CA SER A 382 -32.54 3.68 -16.97
C SER A 382 -33.97 3.12 -17.05
N ALA A 383 -34.81 3.56 -18.00
CA ALA A 383 -36.19 3.06 -18.13
C ALA A 383 -36.22 1.56 -18.44
N LEU A 384 -35.53 1.13 -19.50
CA LEU A 384 -35.45 -0.27 -19.90
C LEU A 384 -34.64 -1.14 -18.91
N ALA A 385 -33.67 -0.55 -18.21
CA ALA A 385 -32.91 -1.25 -17.17
C ALA A 385 -33.71 -1.46 -15.88
N ARG A 386 -34.79 -0.71 -15.65
CA ARG A 386 -35.75 -0.97 -14.56
C ARG A 386 -36.66 -2.15 -14.93
N ASP A 387 -37.10 -2.21 -16.19
CA ASP A 387 -37.96 -3.29 -16.69
C ASP A 387 -37.26 -4.65 -16.61
N CYS A 388 -36.01 -4.75 -17.10
CA CYS A 388 -35.23 -5.98 -16.99
C CYS A 388 -35.02 -6.42 -15.52
N ARG A 389 -34.77 -5.46 -14.60
CA ARG A 389 -34.61 -5.78 -13.17
C ARG A 389 -35.90 -6.26 -12.52
N ALA A 390 -37.03 -5.68 -12.88
CA ALA A 390 -38.33 -6.14 -12.41
C ALA A 390 -38.61 -7.58 -12.88
N GLU A 391 -38.35 -7.87 -14.16
CA GLU A 391 -38.52 -9.21 -14.73
C GLU A 391 -37.58 -10.25 -14.08
N ILE A 392 -36.30 -9.90 -13.87
CA ILE A 392 -35.33 -10.76 -13.15
C ILE A 392 -35.82 -11.06 -11.73
N LYS A 393 -36.31 -10.04 -11.02
CA LYS A 393 -36.85 -10.21 -9.66
C LYS A 393 -38.06 -11.14 -9.66
N ASP A 394 -38.98 -10.98 -10.60
CA ASP A 394 -40.17 -11.82 -10.71
C ASP A 394 -39.82 -13.28 -10.99
N ILE A 395 -38.85 -13.54 -11.88
CA ILE A 395 -38.39 -14.90 -12.18
C ILE A 395 -37.69 -15.51 -10.95
N ASN A 396 -36.85 -14.76 -10.23
CA ASN A 396 -36.20 -15.24 -9.01
C ASN A 396 -37.23 -15.59 -7.91
N CYS A 397 -38.26 -14.76 -7.72
CA CYS A 397 -39.35 -15.05 -6.78
C CYS A 397 -40.12 -16.33 -7.15
N LYS A 398 -40.32 -16.61 -8.45
CA LYS A 398 -40.93 -17.88 -8.91
C LYS A 398 -40.01 -19.06 -8.60
N LEU A 399 -38.71 -18.95 -8.90
CA LEU A 399 -37.72 -20.01 -8.65
C LEU A 399 -37.60 -20.41 -7.17
N LEU A 400 -37.77 -19.46 -6.25
CA LEU A 400 -37.77 -19.73 -4.81
C LEU A 400 -39.01 -20.52 -4.34
N LYS A 401 -40.13 -20.44 -5.08
CA LYS A 401 -41.39 -21.12 -4.73
C LYS A 401 -41.51 -22.51 -5.36
N LEU A 402 -40.75 -22.80 -6.43
CA LEU A 402 -40.77 -24.08 -7.14
C LEU A 402 -40.07 -25.18 -6.35
N GLY A 403 -40.66 -26.37 -6.30
CA GLY A 403 -40.13 -27.51 -5.58
C GLY A 403 -39.10 -28.33 -6.38
N PRO A 404 -38.54 -29.39 -5.79
CA PRO A 404 -37.58 -30.30 -6.46
C PRO A 404 -38.17 -31.05 -7.67
N ARG A 405 -39.51 -31.13 -7.77
CA ARG A 405 -40.22 -31.86 -8.84
C ARG A 405 -40.39 -31.05 -10.13
N ASP A 406 -40.20 -29.73 -10.09
CA ASP A 406 -40.46 -28.82 -11.21
C ASP A 406 -39.21 -28.61 -12.08
N ARG A 407 -38.43 -29.67 -12.30
CA ARG A 407 -37.07 -29.57 -12.88
C ARG A 407 -37.03 -28.92 -14.26
N ALA A 408 -38.02 -29.20 -15.10
CA ALA A 408 -38.13 -28.63 -16.45
C ALA A 408 -38.45 -27.12 -16.42
N GLU A 409 -39.39 -26.71 -15.57
CA GLU A 409 -39.78 -25.30 -15.42
C GLU A 409 -38.64 -24.47 -14.81
N ARG A 410 -37.97 -25.00 -13.78
CA ARG A 410 -36.77 -24.40 -13.20
C ARG A 410 -35.68 -24.18 -14.25
N ARG A 411 -35.48 -25.15 -15.15
CA ARG A 411 -34.50 -25.05 -16.25
C ARG A 411 -34.88 -23.96 -17.26
N GLY A 412 -36.16 -23.86 -17.61
CA GLY A 412 -36.67 -22.82 -18.51
C GLY A 412 -36.47 -21.41 -17.95
N LEU A 413 -36.95 -21.17 -16.72
CA LEU A 413 -36.82 -19.87 -16.03
C LEU A 413 -35.36 -19.42 -15.86
N ARG A 414 -34.44 -20.36 -15.63
CA ARG A 414 -33.01 -20.05 -15.58
C ARG A 414 -32.41 -19.74 -16.94
N GLY A 415 -32.88 -20.39 -18.01
CA GLY A 415 -32.52 -20.03 -19.38
C GLY A 415 -32.89 -18.56 -19.68
N ASP A 416 -34.09 -18.15 -19.25
CA ASP A 416 -34.55 -16.77 -19.40
C ASP A 416 -33.72 -15.79 -18.57
N LEU A 417 -33.42 -16.11 -17.31
CA LEU A 417 -32.50 -15.30 -16.48
C LEU A 417 -31.13 -15.14 -17.13
N ARG A 418 -30.54 -16.20 -17.69
CA ARG A 418 -29.25 -16.12 -18.39
C ARG A 418 -29.32 -15.22 -19.62
N ARG A 419 -30.41 -15.28 -20.38
CA ARG A 419 -30.62 -14.43 -21.55
C ARG A 419 -30.77 -12.97 -21.16
N LEU A 420 -31.66 -12.68 -20.21
CA LEU A 420 -31.91 -11.33 -19.70
C LEU A 420 -30.67 -10.73 -19.05
N GLY A 421 -29.95 -11.50 -18.23
CA GLY A 421 -28.72 -11.06 -17.56
C GLY A 421 -27.60 -10.71 -18.54
N LYS A 422 -27.43 -11.47 -19.63
CA LYS A 422 -26.45 -11.13 -20.69
C LYS A 422 -26.81 -9.83 -21.40
N GLU A 423 -28.08 -9.63 -21.71
CA GLU A 423 -28.56 -8.42 -22.37
C GLU A 423 -28.43 -7.19 -21.47
N GLU A 424 -28.86 -7.31 -20.20
CA GLU A 424 -28.72 -6.26 -19.20
C GLU A 424 -27.25 -5.89 -18.99
N ARG A 425 -26.37 -6.88 -18.84
CA ARG A 425 -24.93 -6.65 -18.68
C ARG A 425 -24.35 -5.85 -19.83
N LYS A 426 -24.64 -6.23 -21.08
CA LYS A 426 -24.13 -5.51 -22.27
C LYS A 426 -24.60 -4.06 -22.30
N ARG A 427 -25.86 -3.80 -21.93
CA ARG A 427 -26.43 -2.44 -21.86
C ARG A 427 -25.79 -1.62 -20.75
N GLN A 428 -25.63 -2.20 -19.56
CA GLN A 428 -24.98 -1.54 -18.42
C GLN A 428 -23.51 -1.26 -18.69
N GLU A 429 -22.78 -2.17 -19.35
CA GLU A 429 -21.39 -1.95 -19.77
C GLU A 429 -21.28 -0.73 -20.71
N ALA A 430 -22.22 -0.59 -21.65
CA ALA A 430 -22.28 0.59 -22.54
C ALA A 430 -22.58 1.88 -21.76
N ALA A 431 -23.56 1.87 -20.85
CA ALA A 431 -23.91 3.02 -20.02
C ALA A 431 -22.75 3.43 -19.09
N VAL A 432 -22.07 2.46 -18.47
CA VAL A 432 -20.87 2.70 -17.65
C VAL A 432 -19.77 3.35 -18.49
N ALA A 433 -19.51 2.83 -19.69
CA ALA A 433 -18.49 3.39 -20.58
C ALA A 433 -18.84 4.84 -21.01
N GLU A 434 -20.11 5.13 -21.25
CA GLU A 434 -20.59 6.47 -21.58
C GLU A 434 -20.42 7.45 -20.40
N VAL A 435 -20.84 7.08 -19.19
CA VAL A 435 -20.69 7.90 -17.98
C VAL A 435 -19.22 8.22 -17.74
N ILE A 436 -18.34 7.21 -17.79
CA ILE A 436 -16.91 7.40 -17.56
C ILE A 436 -16.32 8.30 -18.65
N ARG A 437 -16.64 8.06 -19.93
CA ARG A 437 -16.15 8.87 -21.06
C ARG A 437 -16.64 10.32 -20.99
N GLY A 438 -17.87 10.54 -20.55
CA GLY A 438 -18.48 11.87 -20.39
C GLY A 438 -17.96 12.66 -19.19
N SER A 439 -17.26 12.00 -18.26
CA SER A 439 -16.72 12.62 -17.05
C SER A 439 -15.38 13.31 -17.32
N ARG A 440 -15.24 14.54 -16.83
CA ARG A 440 -14.00 15.34 -16.83
C ARG A 440 -13.06 14.93 -15.71
N VAL A 441 -13.62 14.48 -14.58
CA VAL A 441 -12.84 13.99 -13.43
C VAL A 441 -13.30 12.58 -13.08
N VAL A 442 -12.37 11.65 -12.98
CA VAL A 442 -12.62 10.29 -12.48
C VAL A 442 -11.88 10.13 -11.16
N CYS A 443 -12.61 9.91 -10.08
CA CYS A 443 -12.07 9.75 -8.73
C CYS A 443 -12.07 8.28 -8.30
N CYS A 444 -10.94 7.71 -7.90
CA CYS A 444 -10.85 6.31 -7.48
C CYS A 444 -9.74 6.05 -6.45
N THR A 445 -9.71 4.88 -5.82
CA THR A 445 -8.52 4.47 -5.07
C THR A 445 -7.41 4.03 -6.04
N LEU A 446 -6.15 4.02 -5.61
CA LEU A 446 -5.04 3.55 -6.44
C LEU A 446 -5.22 2.10 -6.92
N THR A 447 -5.70 1.21 -6.06
CA THR A 447 -6.10 -0.15 -6.42
C THR A 447 -7.33 -0.20 -7.34
N GLY A 448 -8.14 0.85 -7.30
CA GLY A 448 -9.32 1.03 -8.13
C GLY A 448 -9.00 1.44 -9.56
N VAL A 449 -7.81 1.98 -9.84
CA VAL A 449 -7.37 2.35 -11.20
C VAL A 449 -7.24 1.13 -12.12
N ALA A 450 -6.94 -0.03 -11.55
CA ALA A 450 -6.84 -1.31 -12.24
C ALA A 450 -8.22 -1.96 -12.51
N HIS A 451 -9.34 -1.28 -12.21
CA HIS A 451 -10.65 -1.80 -12.59
C HIS A 451 -10.81 -1.88 -14.11
N ARG A 452 -11.45 -2.96 -14.58
CA ARG A 452 -11.72 -3.21 -15.99
C ARG A 452 -12.42 -2.04 -16.69
N GLN A 453 -13.31 -1.35 -15.98
CA GLN A 453 -14.04 -0.19 -16.47
C GLN A 453 -13.11 0.99 -16.86
N LEU A 454 -11.91 1.06 -16.28
CA LEU A 454 -10.92 2.09 -16.57
C LEU A 454 -9.84 1.63 -17.56
N GLU A 455 -9.80 0.36 -17.97
CA GLU A 455 -8.74 -0.17 -18.85
C GLU A 455 -8.58 0.64 -20.13
N ALA A 456 -9.69 0.99 -20.80
CA ALA A 456 -9.70 1.77 -22.04
C ALA A 456 -9.65 3.30 -21.82
N GLN A 457 -9.41 3.77 -20.60
CA GLN A 457 -9.49 5.18 -20.24
C GLN A 457 -8.08 5.77 -20.09
N LEU A 458 -7.85 6.86 -20.82
CA LEU A 458 -6.66 7.70 -20.73
C LEU A 458 -7.03 9.07 -20.18
N PHE A 459 -6.04 9.71 -19.58
CA PHE A 459 -6.17 10.99 -18.91
C PHE A 459 -5.04 11.93 -19.35
N ASP A 460 -5.28 13.22 -19.24
CA ASP A 460 -4.25 14.22 -19.52
C ASP A 460 -3.33 14.36 -18.30
N VAL A 461 -3.92 14.35 -17.10
CA VAL A 461 -3.21 14.47 -15.83
C VAL A 461 -3.73 13.45 -14.80
N ALA A 462 -2.80 12.79 -14.11
CA ALA A 462 -3.08 12.01 -12.92
C ALA A 462 -2.72 12.84 -11.68
N VAL A 463 -3.65 12.95 -10.74
CA VAL A 463 -3.44 13.65 -9.46
C VAL A 463 -3.58 12.61 -8.36
N VAL A 464 -2.53 12.39 -7.58
CA VAL A 464 -2.54 11.44 -6.45
C VAL A 464 -2.45 12.23 -5.15
N ASP A 465 -3.54 12.25 -4.37
CA ASP A 465 -3.52 12.79 -3.00
C ASP A 465 -3.09 11.71 -2.00
N GLU A 466 -2.49 12.14 -0.89
CA GLU A 466 -1.84 11.28 0.10
C GLU A 466 -0.86 10.26 -0.52
N ALA A 467 -0.11 10.70 -1.54
CA ALA A 467 0.84 9.85 -2.26
C ALA A 467 1.92 9.24 -1.34
N ALA A 468 2.30 9.95 -0.27
CA ALA A 468 3.28 9.48 0.71
C ALA A 468 2.78 8.29 1.57
N GLN A 469 1.47 8.08 1.66
CA GLN A 469 0.84 6.94 2.34
C GLN A 469 0.59 5.76 1.40
N ALA A 470 0.93 5.88 0.11
CA ALA A 470 0.74 4.82 -0.86
C ALA A 470 2.00 3.98 -1.02
N LEU A 471 1.82 2.68 -1.30
CA LEU A 471 2.90 1.87 -1.86
C LEU A 471 3.27 2.42 -3.23
N GLU A 472 4.57 2.57 -3.50
CA GLU A 472 5.06 3.11 -4.77
C GLU A 472 4.53 2.31 -5.96
N ALA A 473 4.54 0.96 -5.87
CA ALA A 473 3.97 0.07 -6.87
C ALA A 473 2.49 0.36 -7.19
N ALA A 474 1.70 0.83 -6.22
CA ALA A 474 0.30 1.16 -6.42
C ALA A 474 0.11 2.50 -7.17
N THR A 475 1.01 3.46 -6.97
CA THR A 475 0.92 4.78 -7.63
C THR A 475 1.06 4.68 -9.14
N TRP A 476 1.90 3.75 -9.62
CA TRP A 476 2.11 3.49 -11.05
C TRP A 476 0.82 3.18 -11.81
N GLY A 477 -0.19 2.60 -11.14
CA GLY A 477 -1.49 2.35 -11.77
C GLY A 477 -2.13 3.63 -12.29
N ALA A 478 -2.04 4.73 -11.54
CA ALA A 478 -2.52 6.04 -11.95
C ALA A 478 -1.54 6.75 -12.90
N LEU A 479 -0.25 6.74 -12.55
CA LEU A 479 0.79 7.48 -13.29
C LEU A 479 0.89 7.05 -14.76
N LEU A 480 0.78 5.75 -15.04
CA LEU A 480 0.91 5.23 -16.39
C LEU A 480 -0.28 5.59 -17.31
N ARG A 481 -1.42 5.97 -16.75
CA ARG A 481 -2.65 6.33 -17.50
C ARG A 481 -2.72 7.80 -17.92
N ALA A 482 -1.78 8.63 -17.47
CA ALA A 482 -1.75 10.05 -17.78
C ALA A 482 -0.43 10.49 -18.44
N ARG A 483 -0.48 11.60 -19.18
CA ARG A 483 0.71 12.18 -19.83
C ARG A 483 1.65 12.84 -18.84
N ARG A 484 1.07 13.38 -17.76
CA ARG A 484 1.78 13.98 -16.63
C ARG A 484 1.11 13.65 -15.31
N ALA A 485 1.83 13.86 -14.22
CA ALA A 485 1.35 13.56 -12.88
C ALA A 485 1.61 14.68 -11.86
N VAL A 486 0.70 14.80 -10.90
CA VAL A 486 0.85 15.62 -9.71
C VAL A 486 0.71 14.71 -8.50
N LEU A 487 1.75 14.59 -7.69
CA LEU A 487 1.75 13.81 -6.45
C LEU A 487 1.70 14.77 -5.27
N ALA A 488 0.65 14.68 -4.46
CA ALA A 488 0.50 15.46 -3.25
C ALA A 488 0.63 14.55 -2.03
N GLY A 489 1.45 14.93 -1.07
CA GLY A 489 1.63 14.14 0.16
C GLY A 489 2.52 14.82 1.18
N ASP A 490 2.81 14.08 2.24
CA ASP A 490 3.80 14.44 3.23
C ASP A 490 4.60 13.21 3.63
N HIS A 491 5.85 13.16 3.19
CA HIS A 491 6.77 12.06 3.45
C HIS A 491 7.25 12.00 4.91
N LEU A 492 7.00 13.06 5.69
CA LEU A 492 7.28 13.13 7.13
C LEU A 492 6.08 12.63 7.98
N GLN A 493 4.98 12.21 7.34
CA GLN A 493 3.83 11.59 8.01
C GLN A 493 3.87 10.05 7.89
N LEU A 494 2.75 9.41 8.20
CA LEU A 494 2.63 7.95 8.22
C LEU A 494 2.99 7.32 6.86
N PRO A 495 3.79 6.22 6.85
CA PRO A 495 4.00 5.39 5.67
C PRO A 495 2.73 4.67 5.18
N PRO A 496 2.82 4.01 4.01
CA PRO A 496 1.98 2.83 3.76
C PRO A 496 2.16 1.75 4.84
N THR A 497 1.06 1.18 5.30
CA THR A 497 1.09 0.02 6.21
C THR A 497 1.59 -1.22 5.44
N VAL A 498 2.62 -1.90 5.97
CA VAL A 498 3.16 -3.17 5.47
C VAL A 498 3.02 -4.19 6.61
N VAL A 499 2.38 -5.32 6.35
CA VAL A 499 2.12 -6.39 7.33
C VAL A 499 3.36 -7.26 7.52
N SER A 500 4.11 -7.53 6.46
CA SER A 500 5.33 -8.31 6.51
C SER A 500 6.45 -7.53 7.18
N GLU A 501 6.83 -7.95 8.39
CA GLU A 501 8.02 -7.44 9.06
C GLU A 501 9.28 -7.69 8.23
N GLU A 502 9.35 -8.79 7.46
CA GLU A 502 10.50 -9.08 6.58
C GLU A 502 10.58 -8.12 5.39
N ALA A 503 9.43 -7.76 4.80
CA ALA A 503 9.36 -6.72 3.76
C ALA A 503 9.69 -5.33 4.31
N ALA A 504 9.31 -5.03 5.55
CA ALA A 504 9.73 -3.82 6.24
C ALA A 504 11.24 -3.82 6.58
N ARG A 505 11.79 -4.96 6.99
CA ARG A 505 13.22 -5.16 7.34
C ARG A 505 14.15 -5.07 6.11
N LEU A 506 13.66 -5.41 4.91
CA LEU A 506 14.34 -5.19 3.62
C LEU A 506 14.64 -3.70 3.33
N ASN A 507 14.05 -2.78 4.12
CA ASN A 507 14.23 -1.33 4.04
C ASN A 507 15.11 -0.74 5.15
N ILE A 508 15.96 -1.58 5.78
CA ILE A 508 16.96 -1.18 6.79
C ILE A 508 18.37 -1.24 6.17
N GLY A 509 19.20 -0.24 6.45
CA GLY A 509 20.60 -0.20 6.04
C GLY A 509 21.57 -0.02 7.21
N ILE A 510 22.76 -0.62 7.10
CA ILE A 510 23.90 -0.30 7.97
C ILE A 510 24.95 0.43 7.14
N ILE A 511 25.34 1.61 7.62
CA ILE A 511 26.37 2.46 7.03
C ILE A 511 27.57 2.50 7.97
N THR A 512 28.76 2.30 7.41
CA THR A 512 30.01 2.48 8.17
C THR A 512 31.09 3.14 7.31
N PRO A 513 31.95 4.03 7.84
CA PRO A 513 33.00 4.66 7.06
C PRO A 513 34.15 3.73 6.64
N TYR A 514 34.24 2.53 7.22
CA TYR A 514 35.39 1.64 7.05
C TYR A 514 35.01 0.36 6.32
N ASN A 515 35.67 0.08 5.19
CA ASN A 515 35.40 -1.15 4.41
C ASN A 515 35.71 -2.44 5.20
N GLY A 516 36.65 -2.40 6.15
CA GLY A 516 36.90 -3.53 7.06
C GLY A 516 35.67 -3.85 7.91
N GLN A 517 34.99 -2.82 8.41
CA GLN A 517 33.74 -2.99 9.17
C GLN A 517 32.61 -3.49 8.26
N VAL A 518 32.53 -3.03 7.01
CA VAL A 518 31.56 -3.55 6.03
C VAL A 518 31.75 -5.06 5.84
N ALA A 519 32.99 -5.52 5.66
CA ALA A 519 33.29 -6.94 5.47
C ALA A 519 32.91 -7.76 6.70
N LEU A 520 33.29 -7.28 7.89
CA LEU A 520 33.00 -7.95 9.15
C LEU A 520 31.50 -8.04 9.43
N LEU A 521 30.75 -6.96 9.30
CA LEU A 521 29.31 -6.95 9.50
C LEU A 521 28.56 -7.82 8.49
N LYS A 522 29.12 -8.02 7.29
CA LYS A 522 28.59 -8.97 6.30
C LYS A 522 28.86 -10.42 6.70
N GLU A 523 29.99 -10.69 7.34
CA GLU A 523 30.36 -12.02 7.84
C GLU A 523 29.56 -12.41 9.09
N LEU A 524 29.36 -11.46 10.01
CA LEU A 524 28.58 -11.61 11.25
C LEU A 524 27.06 -11.52 11.03
N ARG A 525 26.64 -11.39 9.77
CA ARG A 525 25.23 -11.25 9.40
C ARG A 525 24.45 -12.53 9.77
N PRO A 526 23.37 -12.44 10.56
CA PRO A 526 22.54 -13.60 10.85
C PRO A 526 21.98 -14.21 9.55
N GLU A 527 22.03 -15.54 9.39
CA GLU A 527 21.50 -16.23 8.19
C GLU A 527 20.02 -15.90 7.93
N ARG A 528 19.23 -15.74 9.01
CA ARG A 528 17.82 -15.30 8.98
C ARG A 528 17.60 -13.89 8.42
N MET A 529 18.65 -13.07 8.38
CA MET A 529 18.63 -11.71 7.82
C MET A 529 19.36 -11.63 6.46
N GLY A 530 19.71 -12.76 5.83
CA GLY A 530 20.39 -12.86 4.53
C GLY A 530 19.79 -11.93 3.45
N GLY A 531 20.56 -11.45 2.47
CA GLY A 531 20.12 -10.55 1.37
C GLY A 531 19.44 -9.19 1.70
N ALA A 532 18.62 -9.12 2.76
CA ALA A 532 17.68 -8.07 3.12
C ALA A 532 18.25 -6.82 3.80
N LEU A 533 19.16 -6.99 4.75
CA LEU A 533 19.95 -5.92 5.35
C LEU A 533 21.06 -5.47 4.39
N GLU A 534 21.00 -4.21 3.93
CA GLU A 534 22.03 -3.63 3.07
C GLU A 534 23.15 -3.05 3.94
N ILE A 535 24.36 -3.60 3.79
CA ILE A 535 25.55 -3.17 4.54
C ILE A 535 26.56 -2.64 3.54
N SER A 536 26.88 -1.35 3.63
CA SER A 536 27.81 -0.72 2.71
C SER A 536 28.52 0.46 3.37
N SER A 537 29.55 0.98 2.68
CA SER A 537 30.27 2.15 3.14
C SER A 537 29.44 3.41 2.92
N VAL A 538 29.84 4.53 3.56
CA VAL A 538 29.20 5.85 3.31
C VAL A 538 29.18 6.18 1.82
N ASP A 539 30.31 5.97 1.14
CA ASP A 539 30.45 6.25 -0.30
C ASP A 539 29.56 5.30 -1.13
N GLY A 540 29.44 4.02 -0.71
CA GLY A 540 28.57 3.04 -1.35
C GLY A 540 27.07 3.20 -1.07
N PHE A 541 26.68 4.15 -0.22
CA PHE A 541 25.29 4.52 0.10
C PHE A 541 24.87 5.88 -0.48
N GLN A 542 25.75 6.56 -1.21
CA GLN A 542 25.49 7.90 -1.73
C GLN A 542 24.33 7.88 -2.74
N GLY A 543 23.35 8.78 -2.54
CA GLY A 543 22.16 8.87 -3.41
C GLY A 543 21.07 7.84 -3.13
N ARG A 544 21.28 6.93 -2.17
CA ARG A 544 20.29 5.94 -1.71
C ARG A 544 19.66 6.40 -0.41
N GLU A 545 18.50 5.87 -0.04
CA GLU A 545 17.86 6.14 1.25
C GLU A 545 17.16 4.88 1.76
N LYS A 546 16.97 4.79 3.09
CA LYS A 546 16.30 3.67 3.75
C LYS A 546 15.37 4.18 4.84
N GLU A 547 14.37 3.38 5.17
CA GLU A 547 13.41 3.73 6.24
C GLU A 547 14.12 3.84 7.59
N ALA A 548 15.07 2.95 7.86
CA ALA A 548 15.98 3.04 9.00
C ALA A 548 17.44 2.87 8.58
N ILE A 549 18.34 3.68 9.16
CA ILE A 549 19.79 3.56 9.01
C ILE A 549 20.44 3.40 10.38
N ILE A 550 21.35 2.43 10.47
CA ILE A 550 22.27 2.27 11.59
C ILE A 550 23.66 2.71 11.13
N ILE A 551 24.25 3.67 11.82
CA ILE A 551 25.61 4.17 11.55
C ILE A 551 26.57 3.54 12.56
N SER A 552 27.53 2.75 12.09
CA SER A 552 28.61 2.23 12.93
C SER A 552 29.86 3.09 12.75
N ALA A 553 30.25 3.84 13.80
CA ALA A 553 31.38 4.76 13.77
C ALA A 553 32.75 4.06 13.88
N VAL A 554 32.81 2.84 14.45
CA VAL A 554 34.00 1.97 14.56
C VAL A 554 35.10 2.46 15.50
N ARG A 555 35.45 3.74 15.47
CA ARG A 555 36.61 4.24 16.22
C ARG A 555 36.34 4.28 17.72
N SER A 556 37.13 3.49 18.44
CA SER A 556 37.23 3.47 19.90
C SER A 556 38.72 3.31 20.26
N ASN A 557 39.32 4.29 20.94
CA ASN A 557 40.71 4.27 21.39
C ASN A 557 41.01 5.37 22.41
N ASP A 558 41.87 5.06 23.37
CA ASP A 558 42.29 5.98 24.47
C ASP A 558 42.97 7.27 23.97
N ALA A 559 43.49 7.26 22.74
CA ALA A 559 44.15 8.42 22.15
C ALA A 559 43.17 9.43 21.53
N GLY A 560 41.86 9.16 21.52
CA GLY A 560 40.83 10.06 20.97
C GLY A 560 40.94 10.27 19.45
N VAL A 561 41.61 9.38 18.72
CA VAL A 561 41.88 9.54 17.29
C VAL A 561 40.70 9.00 16.46
N VAL A 562 39.97 9.92 15.83
CA VAL A 562 38.78 9.60 15.01
C VAL A 562 39.09 9.29 13.54
N GLY A 563 40.28 9.65 13.04
CA GLY A 563 40.71 9.35 11.66
C GLY A 563 39.71 9.81 10.59
N PHE A 564 39.33 8.90 9.68
CA PHE A 564 38.40 9.15 8.57
C PHE A 564 36.99 9.63 8.99
N LEU A 565 36.59 9.46 10.25
CA LEU A 565 35.33 10.02 10.77
C LEU A 565 35.32 11.56 10.83
N SER A 566 36.48 12.21 10.83
CA SER A 566 36.58 13.68 10.88
C SER A 566 36.05 14.36 9.61
N ASP A 567 35.80 13.60 8.53
CA ASP A 567 35.16 14.12 7.33
C ASP A 567 33.66 14.35 7.54
N ARG A 568 33.34 15.61 7.84
CA ARG A 568 31.97 16.09 8.08
C ARG A 568 31.02 15.83 6.91
N ARG A 569 31.53 15.77 5.68
CA ARG A 569 30.69 15.55 4.49
C ARG A 569 30.19 14.12 4.47
N ARG A 570 31.06 13.16 4.77
CA ARG A 570 30.71 11.73 4.86
C ARG A 570 29.69 11.48 5.96
N MET A 571 29.88 12.08 7.14
CA MET A 571 28.91 11.93 8.22
C MET A 571 27.55 12.58 7.89
N ASN A 572 27.55 13.75 7.24
CA ASN A 572 26.32 14.36 6.75
C ASN A 572 25.60 13.46 5.74
N VAL A 573 26.34 12.83 4.81
CA VAL A 573 25.77 11.84 3.88
C VAL A 573 25.15 10.69 4.67
N ALA A 574 25.87 10.07 5.61
CA ALA A 574 25.41 8.92 6.39
C ALA A 574 24.11 9.21 7.17
N VAL A 575 24.06 10.31 7.92
CA VAL A 575 22.88 10.70 8.73
C VAL A 575 21.68 11.02 7.84
N THR A 576 21.90 11.64 6.69
CA THR A 576 20.82 12.00 5.75
C THR A 576 20.34 10.84 4.88
N ARG A 577 20.84 9.60 5.07
CA ARG A 577 20.31 8.41 4.39
C ARG A 577 19.07 7.82 5.08
N ALA A 578 18.80 8.22 6.33
CA ALA A 578 17.65 7.76 7.11
C ALA A 578 16.39 8.58 6.80
N ARG A 579 15.25 7.91 6.56
CA ARG A 579 13.95 8.58 6.37
C ARG A 579 13.15 8.70 7.67
N ARG A 580 13.14 7.66 8.51
CA ARG A 580 12.38 7.63 9.77
C ARG A 580 13.22 7.43 11.01
N HIS A 581 14.26 6.62 10.91
CA HIS A 581 15.04 6.24 12.08
C HIS A 581 16.53 6.25 11.75
N CYS A 582 17.28 7.01 12.53
CA CYS A 582 18.74 7.04 12.47
C CYS A 582 19.28 6.60 13.83
N ALA A 583 20.00 5.48 13.84
CA ALA A 583 20.73 5.02 15.02
C ALA A 583 22.23 5.28 14.82
N LEU A 584 22.88 5.87 15.82
CA LEU A 584 24.34 6.05 15.83
C LEU A 584 24.94 5.14 16.91
N VAL A 585 25.81 4.22 16.48
CA VAL A 585 26.61 3.37 17.37
C VAL A 585 28.04 3.88 17.36
N CYS A 586 28.48 4.42 18.49
CA CYS A 586 29.82 4.99 18.63
C CYS A 586 30.37 4.88 20.06
N ASP A 587 31.69 4.94 20.17
CA ASP A 587 32.36 5.26 21.43
C ASP A 587 32.34 6.79 21.62
N SER A 588 31.51 7.24 22.55
CA SER A 588 31.29 8.66 22.81
C SER A 588 32.55 9.38 23.32
N GLU A 589 33.46 8.69 24.00
CA GLU A 589 34.70 9.27 24.50
C GLU A 589 35.66 9.55 23.34
N THR A 590 35.81 8.58 22.44
CA THR A 590 36.66 8.74 21.24
C THR A 590 36.11 9.78 20.28
N VAL A 591 34.82 9.71 19.90
CA VAL A 591 34.28 10.60 18.86
C VAL A 591 34.12 12.04 19.33
N SER A 592 33.98 12.29 20.64
CA SER A 592 33.85 13.65 21.19
C SER A 592 35.12 14.49 21.11
N HIS A 593 36.27 13.88 20.74
CA HIS A 593 37.51 14.61 20.48
C HIS A 593 37.47 15.40 19.17
N ASP A 594 36.56 15.07 18.24
CA ASP A 594 36.28 15.91 17.07
C ASP A 594 35.13 16.89 17.37
N PRO A 595 35.30 18.21 17.14
CA PRO A 595 34.28 19.20 17.47
C PRO A 595 32.94 19.05 16.74
N PHE A 596 32.93 18.43 15.56
CA PHE A 596 31.70 18.22 14.80
C PHE A 596 30.97 16.95 15.28
N LEU A 597 31.70 15.85 15.47
CA LEU A 597 31.13 14.61 16.00
C LEU A 597 30.63 14.78 17.43
N LYS A 598 31.33 15.56 18.26
CA LYS A 598 30.86 15.94 19.60
C LYS A 598 29.47 16.59 19.55
N ARG A 599 29.28 17.58 18.68
CA ARG A 599 27.96 18.23 18.51
C ARG A 599 26.90 17.27 17.99
N LEU A 600 27.29 16.32 17.13
CA LEU A 600 26.38 15.29 16.63
C LEU A 600 25.90 14.38 17.76
N VAL A 601 26.82 13.90 18.62
CA VAL A 601 26.48 13.09 19.79
C VAL A 601 25.61 13.89 20.77
N GLU A 602 25.97 15.13 21.08
CA GLU A 602 25.16 16.03 21.93
C GLU A 602 23.74 16.23 21.38
N TYR A 603 23.60 16.38 20.06
CA TYR A 603 22.30 16.50 19.40
C TYR A 603 21.47 15.22 19.57
N PHE A 604 22.08 14.05 19.36
CA PHE A 604 21.43 12.76 19.53
C PHE A 604 21.03 12.50 21.00
N SER A 605 21.88 12.88 21.97
CA SER A 605 21.55 12.79 23.40
C SER A 605 20.42 13.73 23.83
N ALA A 606 20.33 14.92 23.23
CA ALA A 606 19.32 15.92 23.61
C ALA A 606 17.95 15.67 22.95
N ASN A 607 17.92 15.04 21.78
CA ASN A 607 16.72 14.89 20.96
C ASN A 607 16.33 13.43 20.69
N GLY A 608 16.99 12.49 21.35
CA GLY A 608 16.84 11.07 21.11
C GLY A 608 16.91 10.23 22.39
N GLU A 609 16.67 8.93 22.27
CA GLU A 609 16.91 7.99 23.37
C GLU A 609 18.39 7.66 23.43
N TYR A 610 18.95 7.63 24.64
CA TYR A 610 20.33 7.23 24.88
C TYR A 610 20.32 5.89 25.62
N ALA A 611 21.09 4.94 25.12
CA ALA A 611 21.34 3.68 25.80
C ALA A 611 22.85 3.42 25.85
N SER A 612 23.34 3.00 27.00
CA SER A 612 24.74 2.57 27.14
C SER A 612 24.90 1.12 26.69
N ALA A 613 26.08 0.75 26.20
CA ALA A 613 26.36 -0.65 25.87
C ALA A 613 26.14 -1.60 27.07
N ALA A 614 26.48 -1.15 28.28
CA ALA A 614 26.29 -1.93 29.50
C ALA A 614 24.80 -2.22 29.83
N GLU A 615 23.88 -1.38 29.37
CA GLU A 615 22.43 -1.61 29.49
C GLU A 615 21.91 -2.59 28.43
N LEU A 616 22.64 -2.75 27.34
CA LEU A 616 22.23 -3.51 26.17
C LEU A 616 23.00 -4.83 25.98
N VAL A 617 24.10 -5.03 26.70
CA VAL A 617 24.84 -6.30 26.80
C VAL A 617 25.27 -6.44 28.28
N PRO A 618 24.41 -7.01 29.15
CA PRO A 618 24.68 -7.07 30.59
C PRO A 618 25.86 -7.98 30.97
N ASP A 619 26.29 -8.85 30.05
CA ASP A 619 27.29 -9.92 30.27
C ASP A 619 28.61 -9.74 29.46
N ALA A 620 28.91 -8.53 28.97
CA ALA A 620 30.17 -8.22 28.26
C ALA A 620 31.35 -7.91 29.21
#